data_AF-A0A8B6FFV4-F1
#
_entry.id   AF-A0A8B6FFV4-F1
#
_cell.length_a   1.000
_cell.length_b   1.000
_cell.length_c   1.000
_cell.angle_alpha   90.00
_cell.angle_beta   90.00
_cell.angle_gamma   90.00
#
_symmetry.space_group_name_H-M   'P 1'
#
loop_
_entity.id
_entity.type
_entity.pdbx_description
1 polymer ?
#
loop_
_entity_poly.entity_id
_entity_poly.type
_entity_poly.pdbx_seq_one_letter_code
_entity_poly.pdbx_strand_id
1 'polypeptide(L)'
;MDKRCIPTPVPSMVNRQRFIFAGTDIYWIGATNCDTGIWIWSYDYAPLTYSNWNTGEPNNHRAQGEHCCHMYVNGKWNDTMCSRKAHFVCKRYANSHCDQR
;
A
#
# COMPACT_ATOMS: atom_id res chain seq x y z
N MET A 1 -13.21 30.62 -2.50
CA MET A 1 -12.74 30.30 -1.14
C MET A 1 -12.68 28.79 -1.03
N ASP A 2 -11.45 28.30 -0.92
CA ASP A 2 -11.01 26.92 -1.11
C ASP A 2 -11.62 25.98 -0.05
N LYS A 3 -12.63 25.19 -0.43
CA LYS A 3 -13.21 24.16 0.44
C LYS A 3 -12.26 22.96 0.45
N ARG A 4 -11.19 23.09 1.22
CA ARG A 4 -10.37 21.94 1.62
C ARG A 4 -11.26 20.98 2.42
N CYS A 5 -11.71 19.90 1.79
CA CYS A 5 -12.27 18.77 2.49
C CYS A 5 -11.17 18.22 3.40
N ILE A 6 -11.27 18.47 4.71
CA ILE A 6 -10.41 17.83 5.69
C ILE A 6 -11.08 16.49 6.01
N PRO A 7 -10.58 15.35 5.50
CA PRO A 7 -11.11 14.06 5.91
C PRO A 7 -10.89 13.92 7.41
N THR A 8 -11.96 13.82 8.18
CA THR A 8 -11.86 13.47 9.59
C THR A 8 -11.35 12.03 9.69
N PRO A 9 -10.39 11.72 10.57
CA PRO A 9 -10.04 10.35 10.87
C PRO A 9 -11.27 9.68 11.49
N VAL A 10 -11.92 8.79 10.74
CA VAL A 10 -12.90 7.87 11.33
C VAL A 10 -12.14 6.97 12.32
N PRO A 11 -12.64 6.78 13.56
CA PRO A 11 -12.08 5.79 14.48
C PRO A 11 -12.02 4.45 13.76
N SER A 12 -10.86 3.78 13.84
CA SER A 12 -10.48 2.54 13.16
C SER A 12 -11.65 1.58 12.91
N MET A 13 -12.38 1.79 11.80
CA MET A 13 -13.25 0.76 11.25
C MET A 13 -12.29 -0.28 10.71
N VAL A 14 -12.20 -1.43 11.39
CA VAL A 14 -11.58 -2.63 10.84
C VAL A 14 -12.48 -3.10 9.69
N ASN A 15 -12.41 -2.39 8.58
CA ASN A 15 -13.06 -2.78 7.35
C ASN A 15 -12.24 -3.95 6.80
N ARG A 16 -12.66 -5.19 7.12
CA ARG A 16 -12.21 -6.36 6.38
C ARG A 16 -12.78 -6.27 4.97
N GLN A 17 -12.05 -5.61 4.09
CA GLN A 17 -12.32 -5.71 2.66
C GLN A 17 -11.94 -7.13 2.23
N ARG A 18 -12.94 -7.93 1.86
CA ARG A 18 -12.72 -9.26 1.27
C ARG A 18 -12.25 -9.06 -0.17
N PHE A 19 -10.97 -9.26 -0.40
CA PHE A 19 -10.40 -9.38 -1.74
C PHE A 19 -10.31 -10.86 -2.10
N ILE A 20 -10.76 -11.22 -3.30
CA ILE A 20 -10.52 -12.56 -3.87
C ILE A 20 -9.27 -12.44 -4.73
N PHE A 21 -8.13 -12.89 -4.20
CA PHE A 21 -6.89 -12.99 -4.95
C PHE A 21 -6.82 -14.38 -5.58
N ALA A 22 -6.55 -14.44 -6.89
CA ALA A 22 -6.51 -15.69 -7.64
C ALA A 22 -5.09 -16.05 -8.07
N GLY A 23 -4.83 -17.35 -8.21
CA GLY A 23 -3.60 -17.86 -8.81
C GLY A 23 -2.32 -17.51 -8.06
N THR A 24 -1.28 -17.20 -8.82
CA THR A 24 0.06 -16.81 -8.33
C THR A 24 0.33 -15.33 -8.56
N ASP A 25 -0.73 -14.54 -8.73
CA ASP A 25 -0.61 -13.12 -9.01
C ASP A 25 -0.06 -12.37 -7.80
N ILE A 26 0.57 -11.23 -8.09
CA ILE A 26 1.03 -10.28 -7.09
C ILE A 26 0.28 -8.98 -7.24
N TYR A 27 0.11 -8.29 -6.11
CA TYR A 27 -0.69 -7.09 -6.03
C TYR A 27 0.15 -5.98 -5.39
N TRP A 28 0.37 -4.91 -6.12
CA TRP A 28 0.96 -3.70 -5.56
C TRP A 28 0.09 -3.19 -4.41
N ILE A 29 0.75 -2.93 -3.28
CA ILE A 29 0.19 -2.19 -2.17
C ILE A 29 0.94 -0.86 -2.05
N GLY A 30 0.33 0.14 -1.44
CA GLY A 30 0.90 1.49 -1.41
C GLY A 30 2.17 1.66 -0.58
N ALA A 31 2.78 0.60 -0.04
CA ALA A 31 3.99 0.72 0.76
C ALA A 31 5.22 0.93 -0.15
N THR A 32 6.04 1.93 0.17
CA THR A 32 7.27 2.25 -0.55
C THR A 32 8.30 2.82 0.41
N ASN A 33 9.59 2.65 0.11
CA ASN A 33 10.65 3.33 0.86
C ASN A 33 11.27 4.51 0.08
N CYS A 34 10.85 4.80 -1.16
CA CYS A 34 11.32 5.91 -2.00
C CYS A 34 12.86 6.13 -2.00
N ASP A 35 13.65 5.06 -1.90
CA ASP A 35 15.12 5.11 -1.77
C ASP A 35 15.65 5.88 -0.54
N THR A 36 14.81 6.03 0.47
CA THR A 36 15.18 6.64 1.76
C THR A 36 15.56 5.62 2.84
N GLY A 37 15.26 4.34 2.60
CA GLY A 37 15.34 3.26 3.59
C GLY A 37 14.19 3.26 4.61
N ILE A 38 13.29 4.26 4.59
CA ILE A 38 12.15 4.38 5.51
C ILE A 38 10.87 4.04 4.76
N TRP A 39 10.16 3.02 5.24
CA TRP A 39 8.88 2.60 4.64
C TRP A 39 7.72 3.50 5.05
N ILE A 40 6.97 3.97 4.05
CA ILE A 40 5.79 4.82 4.19
C ILE A 40 4.66 4.33 3.28
N TRP A 41 3.44 4.81 3.52
CA TRP A 41 2.31 4.65 2.59
C TRP A 41 2.29 5.79 1.57
N SER A 42 2.26 5.47 0.28
CA SER A 42 2.25 6.45 -0.82
C SER A 42 1.00 7.33 -0.87
N TYR A 43 -0.09 6.91 -0.20
CA TYR A 43 -1.35 7.64 -0.22
C TYR A 43 -1.34 8.92 0.63
N ASP A 44 -0.77 8.84 1.83
CA ASP A 44 -0.78 9.91 2.84
C ASP A 44 0.59 10.18 3.46
N TYR A 45 1.64 9.52 2.96
CA TYR A 45 3.01 9.56 3.48
C TYR A 45 3.14 9.14 4.95
N ALA A 46 2.12 8.46 5.49
CA ALA A 46 2.16 8.00 6.87
C ALA A 46 3.25 6.91 7.03
N PRO A 47 3.98 6.90 8.15
CA PRO A 47 4.93 5.83 8.44
C PRO A 47 4.27 4.44 8.43
N LEU A 48 5.01 3.44 7.96
CA LEU A 48 4.56 2.05 8.00
C LEU A 48 4.59 1.53 9.46
N THR A 49 3.44 1.49 10.12
CA THR A 49 3.31 1.02 11.51
C THR A 49 2.95 -0.46 11.66
N TYR A 50 2.47 -1.08 10.58
CA TYR A 50 2.19 -2.51 10.50
C TYR A 50 2.85 -3.08 9.26
N SER A 51 3.44 -4.27 9.40
CA SER A 51 4.05 -5.00 8.29
C SER A 51 3.69 -6.49 8.32
N ASN A 52 3.50 -7.07 7.13
CA ASN A 52 3.35 -8.51 6.96
C ASN A 52 4.39 -9.08 5.97
N TRP A 53 5.64 -8.64 6.12
CA TRP A 53 6.76 -9.12 5.31
C TRP A 53 6.82 -10.65 5.28
N ASN A 54 7.17 -11.18 4.11
CA ASN A 54 7.57 -12.56 3.98
C ASN A 54 8.88 -12.80 4.74
N THR A 55 9.16 -14.04 5.10
CA THR A 55 10.41 -14.38 5.79
C THR A 55 11.60 -13.95 4.95
N GLY A 56 12.46 -13.10 5.52
CA GLY A 56 13.65 -12.57 4.85
C GLY A 56 13.43 -11.25 4.10
N GLU A 57 12.23 -10.67 4.15
CA GLU A 57 11.91 -9.38 3.51
C GLU A 57 11.75 -8.25 4.54
N PRO A 58 11.93 -6.97 4.15
CA PRO A 58 12.44 -6.52 2.84
C PRO A 58 13.95 -6.71 2.73
N ASN A 59 14.45 -7.14 1.57
CA ASN A 59 15.88 -7.45 1.40
C ASN A 59 16.59 -6.62 0.34
N ASN A 60 15.89 -5.75 -0.38
CA ASN A 60 16.42 -5.02 -1.53
C ASN A 60 17.25 -5.94 -2.45
N HIS A 61 16.65 -7.06 -2.86
CA HIS A 61 17.35 -8.16 -3.49
C HIS A 61 18.21 -7.67 -4.65
N ARG A 62 19.49 -8.06 -4.63
CA ARG A 62 20.53 -7.67 -5.62
C ARG A 62 20.83 -6.17 -5.70
N ALA A 63 20.44 -5.37 -4.70
CA ALA A 63 20.66 -3.93 -4.64
C ALA A 63 20.11 -3.17 -5.88
N GLN A 64 19.00 -3.66 -6.45
CA GLN A 64 18.48 -3.14 -7.72
C GLN A 64 17.44 -2.03 -7.57
N GLY A 65 17.39 -1.40 -6.38
CA GLY A 65 16.44 -0.34 -6.10
C GLY A 65 15.01 -0.87 -5.95
N GLU A 66 14.84 -1.92 -5.14
CA GLU A 66 13.54 -2.50 -4.85
C GLU A 66 12.79 -1.63 -3.83
N HIS A 67 12.21 -0.54 -4.30
CA HIS A 67 11.60 0.48 -3.44
C HIS A 67 10.07 0.38 -3.34
N CYS A 68 9.45 -0.60 -4.00
CA CYS A 68 8.00 -0.79 -4.05
C CYS A 68 7.60 -2.13 -3.44
N CYS A 69 6.50 -2.14 -2.67
CA CYS A 69 6.02 -3.33 -2.00
C CYS A 69 4.83 -3.97 -2.73
N HIS A 70 4.90 -5.27 -2.98
CA HIS A 70 3.77 -6.07 -3.42
C HIS A 70 3.39 -7.12 -2.38
N MET A 71 2.16 -7.63 -2.52
CA MET A 71 1.57 -8.65 -1.69
C MET A 71 1.28 -9.90 -2.52
N TYR A 72 1.71 -11.06 -2.02
CA TYR A 72 1.34 -12.37 -2.52
C TYR A 72 -0.10 -12.73 -2.14
N VAL A 73 -0.71 -13.70 -2.83
CA VAL A 73 -2.07 -14.19 -2.53
C VAL A 73 -2.26 -14.71 -1.10
N ASN A 74 -1.18 -15.15 -0.43
CA ASN A 74 -1.19 -15.57 0.98
C ASN A 74 -1.12 -14.38 1.97
N GLY A 75 -1.12 -13.15 1.46
CA GLY A 75 -1.07 -11.91 2.23
C GLY A 75 0.34 -11.46 2.64
N LYS A 76 1.39 -12.24 2.36
CA LYS A 76 2.78 -11.89 2.68
C LYS A 76 3.35 -10.89 1.69
N TRP A 77 4.26 -10.04 2.17
CA TRP A 77 4.78 -8.90 1.41
C TRP A 77 6.23 -9.09 1.00
N ASN A 78 6.63 -8.39 -0.06
CA ASN A 78 7.97 -8.43 -0.64
C ASN A 78 8.25 -7.07 -1.27
N ASP A 79 9.45 -6.53 -1.09
CA ASP A 79 9.92 -5.40 -1.87
C ASP A 79 10.40 -5.88 -3.24
N THR A 80 10.12 -5.13 -4.30
CA THR A 80 10.68 -5.42 -5.61
C THR A 80 10.84 -4.16 -6.46
N MET A 81 11.44 -4.29 -7.64
CA MET A 81 11.53 -3.19 -8.60
C MET A 81 10.15 -2.63 -8.92
N CYS A 82 10.00 -1.31 -8.77
CA CYS A 82 8.76 -0.59 -9.09
C CYS A 82 8.32 -0.73 -10.57
N SER A 83 9.24 -1.07 -11.47
CA SER A 83 8.95 -1.27 -12.89
C SER A 83 8.24 -2.59 -13.22
N ARG A 84 8.11 -3.50 -12.25
CA ARG A 84 7.44 -4.79 -12.45
C ARG A 84 5.95 -4.61 -12.75
N LYS A 85 5.45 -5.31 -13.75
CA LYS A 85 4.01 -5.31 -14.07
C LYS A 85 3.26 -6.22 -13.09
N ALA A 86 2.23 -5.68 -12.44
CA ALA A 86 1.37 -6.40 -11.50
C ALA A 86 0.00 -5.70 -11.38
N HIS A 87 -0.97 -6.40 -10.79
CA HIS A 87 -2.24 -5.79 -10.38
C HIS A 87 -2.01 -4.87 -9.16
N PHE A 88 -3.00 -4.08 -8.77
CA PHE A 88 -2.87 -3.16 -7.63
C PHE A 88 -4.16 -3.03 -6.82
N VAL A 89 -4.02 -2.67 -5.55
CA VAL A 89 -5.15 -2.41 -4.63
C VAL A 89 -5.20 -0.92 -4.30
N CYS A 90 -6.37 -0.31 -4.48
CA CYS A 90 -6.61 1.08 -4.08
C CYS A 90 -7.25 1.18 -2.69
N LYS A 91 -6.84 2.22 -1.95
CA LYS A 91 -7.51 2.67 -0.72
C LYS A 91 -8.27 3.96 -1.02
N ARG A 92 -9.50 4.05 -0.50
CA ARG A 92 -10.29 5.29 -0.48
C ARG A 92 -11.00 5.38 0.86
N TYR A 93 -11.16 6.59 1.39
CA TYR A 93 -12.01 6.79 2.57
C TYR A 93 -13.47 6.47 2.22
N ALA A 94 -14.16 5.72 3.08
CA ALA A 94 -15.55 5.33 2.87
C ALA A 94 -16.48 6.55 2.62
N ASN A 95 -16.09 7.72 3.17
CA ASN A 95 -16.85 8.97 3.08
C ASN A 95 -16.11 10.07 2.31
N SER A 96 -15.19 9.76 1.39
CA SER A 96 -14.72 10.75 0.41
C SER A 96 -15.78 10.96 -0.68
N HIS A 97 -16.99 11.34 -0.27
CA HIS A 97 -17.91 12.04 -1.14
C HIS A 97 -17.51 13.51 -1.03
N CYS A 98 -16.85 14.04 -2.07
CA CYS A 98 -17.01 15.45 -2.35
C CYS A 98 -18.48 15.56 -2.77
N ASP A 99 -19.32 16.15 -1.92
CA ASP A 99 -20.72 16.43 -2.28
C ASP A 99 -20.71 17.14 -3.63
N GLN A 100 -21.20 16.44 -4.65
CA GLN A 100 -21.51 17.01 -5.93
C GLN A 100 -22.68 17.99 -5.74
N ARG A 101 -22.38 19.26 -5.48
CA ARG A 101 -23.23 20.40 -5.84
C ARG A 101 -22.37 21.58 -6.27
#